data_AF-A0A6I1KC66-F1
#
_entry.id   AF-A0A6I1KC66-F1
#
_cell.length_a   1.000
_cell.length_b   1.000
_cell.length_c   1.000
_cell.angle_alpha   90.00
_cell.angle_beta   90.00
_cell.angle_gamma   90.00
#
_symmetry.space_group_name_H-M   'P 1'
#
loop_
_entity.id
_entity.type
_entity.pdbx_description
1 polymer ?
#
loop_
_entity_poly.entity_id
_entity_poly.type
_entity_poly.pdbx_seq_one_letter_code
_entity_poly.pdbx_strand_id
1 'polypeptide(L)'
;MQTRKRSSPLCPSLAAFAVTALLSGALLPAQAEILVKDGQKVAFMGDSITAGGWGNPGGYVRLIVAGLEANGVKVTPVPAGISGHKSDQMLARLKKDALDKKPDWMTLSCGVNDVWHGARGIPLDQYKQNITAILDQCATAGTKVVVLTATVISEELDAENNKKLAPYNEFLRNLARERKAPLADLYGMFESAIKAHPNTTGKPGRQLTSDGVHMAPPGDQLMARGVLQAFGLGAAQLKKAEAAWQEIPGAGSVRVRFDAGQGKSFQATAKLSLRQREQLAARATKEGKSLDAVLSAAYAEEVKALIKPGGEFEAAAAVFEAKKNNDVQARLQAKFDQRVEALLKH
;
A
#
# COMPACT_ATOMS: atom_id res chain seq x y z
N MET A 1 -80.30 68.34 38.21
CA MET A 1 -79.40 69.50 38.02
C MET A 1 -78.22 69.34 38.98
N GLN A 2 -76.99 69.64 38.53
CA GLN A 2 -75.67 69.44 39.21
C GLN A 2 -75.21 67.97 39.29
N THR A 3 -74.16 67.45 38.62
CA THR A 3 -72.75 67.82 38.29
C THR A 3 -71.76 66.89 39.01
N ARG A 4 -70.90 66.26 38.18
CA ARG A 4 -69.47 65.92 38.39
C ARG A 4 -69.05 64.96 39.51
N LYS A 5 -68.31 63.90 39.13
CA LYS A 5 -67.06 63.40 39.77
C LYS A 5 -66.14 62.86 38.65
N ARG A 6 -64.92 63.41 38.48
CA ARG A 6 -63.59 62.93 38.92
C ARG A 6 -63.22 61.57 38.26
N SER A 7 -62.06 61.30 37.68
CA SER A 7 -60.67 61.77 37.90
C SER A 7 -59.75 61.16 36.82
N SER A 8 -58.66 61.87 36.51
CA SER A 8 -57.44 61.49 35.77
C SER A 8 -56.51 60.54 36.60
N PRO A 9 -55.25 60.20 36.26
CA PRO A 9 -54.48 60.07 34.98
C PRO A 9 -53.53 58.82 34.92
N LEU A 10 -52.65 58.76 33.89
CA LEU A 10 -51.29 58.15 33.83
C LEU A 10 -51.12 56.62 33.66
N CYS A 11 -50.48 56.17 32.55
CA CYS A 11 -49.02 55.94 32.44
C CYS A 11 -48.64 55.25 31.10
N PRO A 12 -47.36 55.30 30.68
CA PRO A 12 -46.92 55.09 29.30
C PRO A 12 -46.53 53.64 28.97
N SER A 13 -46.54 53.29 27.68
CA SER A 13 -46.15 51.97 27.18
C SER A 13 -44.63 51.76 27.20
N LEU A 14 -44.17 50.70 27.85
CA LEU A 14 -42.83 50.14 27.65
C LEU A 14 -42.82 49.28 26.38
N ALA A 15 -41.96 49.62 25.42
CA ALA A 15 -41.60 48.76 24.30
C ALA A 15 -40.56 47.73 24.76
N ALA A 16 -40.89 46.44 24.69
CA ALA A 16 -39.97 45.35 24.96
C ALA A 16 -39.15 45.03 23.70
N PHE A 17 -37.83 45.25 23.76
CA PHE A 17 -36.88 44.73 22.77
C PHE A 17 -36.64 43.24 23.05
N ALA A 18 -37.12 42.37 22.16
CA ALA A 18 -36.78 40.95 22.17
C ALA A 18 -35.38 40.77 21.53
N VAL A 19 -34.38 40.46 22.35
CA VAL A 19 -33.05 40.04 21.88
C VAL A 19 -33.16 38.59 21.43
N THR A 20 -33.17 38.35 20.12
CA THR A 20 -33.06 37.00 19.54
C THR A 20 -31.58 36.62 19.50
N ALA A 21 -31.13 35.79 20.45
CA ALA A 21 -29.80 35.22 20.41
C ALA A 21 -29.73 34.14 19.33
N LEU A 22 -29.17 34.47 18.16
CA LEU A 22 -28.75 33.51 17.15
C LEU A 22 -27.53 32.73 17.67
N LEU A 23 -27.77 31.56 18.25
CA LEU A 23 -26.73 30.56 18.49
C LEU A 23 -26.27 29.99 17.15
N SER A 24 -25.29 30.64 16.52
CA SER A 24 -24.50 30.04 15.44
C SER A 24 -23.58 28.97 16.03
N GLY A 25 -24.14 27.80 16.32
CA GLY A 25 -23.34 26.61 16.62
C GLY A 25 -22.55 26.23 15.37
N ALA A 26 -21.26 26.51 15.36
CA ALA A 26 -20.36 25.95 14.36
C ALA A 26 -20.43 24.42 14.48
N LEU A 27 -21.03 23.75 13.49
CA LEU A 27 -20.87 22.30 13.34
C LEU A 27 -19.39 22.05 13.13
N LEU A 28 -18.69 21.65 14.19
CA LEU A 28 -17.37 21.04 14.05
C LEU A 28 -17.54 19.85 13.10
N PRO A 29 -16.75 19.74 12.02
CA PRO A 29 -16.82 18.57 11.17
C PRO A 29 -16.55 17.35 12.06
N ALA A 30 -17.48 16.39 12.05
CA ALA A 30 -17.30 15.13 12.75
C ALA A 30 -15.94 14.56 12.34
N GLN A 31 -15.03 14.40 13.30
CA GLN A 31 -13.74 13.78 13.04
C GLN A 31 -14.02 12.37 12.50
N ALA A 32 -13.44 12.06 11.34
CA ALA A 32 -13.59 10.76 10.73
C ALA A 32 -13.10 9.69 11.73
N GLU A 33 -14.00 8.80 12.13
CA GLU A 33 -13.71 7.79 13.13
C GLU A 33 -12.98 6.61 12.46
N ILE A 34 -11.77 6.30 12.95
CA ILE A 34 -11.04 5.13 12.52
C ILE A 34 -11.82 3.88 12.96
N LEU A 35 -12.19 3.03 12.00
CA LEU A 35 -13.04 1.85 12.22
C LEU A 35 -12.32 0.77 13.03
N VAL A 36 -11.02 0.61 12.81
CA VAL A 36 -10.16 -0.32 13.56
C VAL A 36 -9.74 0.32 14.88
N LYS A 37 -9.83 -0.45 15.97
CA LYS A 37 -9.52 0.02 17.33
C LYS A 37 -8.16 -0.50 17.79
N ASP A 38 -7.57 0.22 18.74
CA ASP A 38 -6.30 -0.17 19.37
C ASP A 38 -6.41 -1.58 19.99
N GLY A 39 -5.38 -2.38 19.80
CA GLY A 39 -5.32 -3.77 20.25
C GLY A 39 -5.99 -4.80 19.34
N GLN A 40 -6.75 -4.39 18.31
CA GLN A 40 -7.44 -5.33 17.42
C GLN A 40 -6.49 -6.11 16.51
N LYS A 41 -6.94 -7.30 16.08
CA LYS A 41 -6.26 -8.14 15.09
C LYS A 41 -6.79 -7.85 13.70
N VAL A 42 -5.88 -7.66 12.74
CA VAL A 42 -6.23 -7.42 11.34
C VAL A 42 -5.57 -8.48 10.46
N ALA A 43 -6.39 -9.31 9.81
CA ALA A 43 -5.91 -10.26 8.82
C ALA A 43 -5.79 -9.62 7.43
N PHE A 44 -4.74 -10.00 6.70
CA PHE A 44 -4.49 -9.54 5.35
C PHE A 44 -4.53 -10.74 4.40
N MET A 45 -5.73 -11.05 3.91
CA MET A 45 -5.98 -12.15 2.99
C MET A 45 -5.73 -11.70 1.56
N GLY A 46 -4.84 -12.41 0.84
CA GLY A 46 -4.63 -12.17 -0.57
C GLY A 46 -3.57 -13.04 -1.23
N ASP A 47 -3.00 -12.56 -2.32
CA ASP A 47 -2.13 -13.31 -3.21
C ASP A 47 -0.64 -12.88 -3.10
N SER A 48 0.10 -12.88 -4.21
CA SER A 48 1.49 -12.42 -4.28
C SER A 48 1.65 -10.96 -3.91
N ILE A 49 0.67 -10.10 -4.21
CA ILE A 49 0.72 -8.69 -3.88
C ILE A 49 0.66 -8.53 -2.36
N THR A 50 -0.22 -9.27 -1.68
CA THR A 50 -0.30 -9.31 -0.21
C THR A 50 0.92 -9.96 0.43
N ALA A 51 1.45 -11.04 -0.15
CA ALA A 51 2.67 -11.70 0.32
C ALA A 51 3.87 -10.75 0.26
N GLY A 52 4.05 -10.05 -0.87
CA GLY A 52 5.06 -9.01 -1.05
C GLY A 52 4.82 -7.81 -0.12
N GLY A 53 3.56 -7.42 0.05
CA GLY A 53 3.12 -6.36 0.95
C GLY A 53 3.54 -6.57 2.41
N TRP A 54 3.61 -7.82 2.87
CA TRP A 54 4.09 -8.17 4.21
C TRP A 54 5.60 -8.39 4.28
N GLY A 55 6.16 -9.04 3.26
CA GLY A 55 7.57 -9.44 3.18
C GLY A 55 8.54 -8.27 2.93
N ASN A 56 8.05 -7.11 2.51
CA ASN A 56 8.81 -5.90 2.28
C ASN A 56 8.45 -4.83 3.34
N PRO A 57 9.41 -4.19 4.04
CA PRO A 57 9.12 -3.08 4.95
C PRO A 57 8.30 -1.94 4.35
N GLY A 58 8.45 -1.70 3.04
CA GLY A 58 7.69 -0.70 2.27
C GLY A 58 6.45 -1.26 1.58
N GLY A 59 6.13 -2.53 1.79
CA GLY A 59 4.96 -3.17 1.19
C GLY A 59 3.66 -2.67 1.81
N TYR A 60 2.57 -2.64 1.02
CA TYR A 60 1.34 -1.96 1.42
C TYR A 60 0.75 -2.46 2.75
N VAL A 61 0.88 -3.75 3.07
CA VAL A 61 0.44 -4.32 4.36
C VAL A 61 1.22 -3.71 5.53
N ARG A 62 2.54 -3.59 5.41
CA ARG A 62 3.38 -2.93 6.42
C ARG A 62 3.04 -1.45 6.54
N LEU A 63 2.79 -0.78 5.42
CA LEU A 63 2.41 0.63 5.40
C LEU A 63 1.04 0.88 6.05
N ILE A 64 0.06 -0.01 5.88
CA ILE A 64 -1.23 0.06 6.59
C ILE A 64 -1.01 -0.01 8.10
N VAL A 65 -0.24 -1.00 8.58
CA VAL A 65 0.06 -1.16 10.01
C VAL A 65 0.77 0.08 10.56
N ALA A 66 1.81 0.56 9.89
CA ALA A 66 2.54 1.75 10.28
C ALA A 66 1.65 3.01 10.26
N GLY A 67 0.72 3.11 9.29
CA GLY A 67 -0.20 4.23 9.17
C GLY A 67 -1.25 4.26 10.28
N LEU A 68 -1.78 3.11 10.68
CA LEU A 68 -2.65 2.99 11.84
C LEU A 68 -1.90 3.34 13.14
N GLU A 69 -0.68 2.82 13.32
CA GLU A 69 0.14 3.10 14.49
C GLU A 69 0.54 4.58 14.60
N ALA A 70 0.89 5.21 13.47
CA ALA A 70 1.13 6.65 13.41
C ALA A 70 -0.10 7.45 13.90
N ASN A 71 -1.31 6.92 13.73
CA ASN A 71 -2.56 7.51 14.21
C ASN A 71 -3.00 6.99 15.59
N GLY A 72 -2.12 6.34 16.33
CA GLY A 72 -2.38 5.87 17.71
C GLY A 72 -3.20 4.59 17.78
N VAL A 73 -3.34 3.85 16.68
CA VAL A 73 -4.05 2.57 16.62
C VAL A 73 -3.05 1.45 16.37
N LYS A 74 -2.65 0.74 17.42
CA LYS A 74 -1.76 -0.42 17.30
C LYS A 74 -2.58 -1.67 17.05
N VAL A 75 -2.29 -2.35 15.96
CA VAL A 75 -2.97 -3.60 15.59
C VAL A 75 -2.03 -4.79 15.63
N THR A 76 -2.57 -5.98 15.83
CA THR A 76 -1.83 -7.23 15.62
C THR A 76 -2.09 -7.73 14.19
N PRO A 77 -1.10 -7.65 13.27
CA PRO A 77 -1.28 -8.12 11.90
C PRO A 77 -1.28 -9.65 11.82
N VAL A 78 -2.18 -10.21 11.00
CA VAL A 78 -2.21 -11.62 10.61
C VAL A 78 -1.98 -11.70 9.09
N PRO A 79 -0.73 -11.83 8.65
CA PRO A 79 -0.41 -11.89 7.23
C PRO A 79 -0.88 -13.23 6.64
N ALA A 80 -1.72 -13.17 5.62
CA ALA A 80 -2.29 -14.34 4.95
C ALA A 80 -2.20 -14.21 3.42
N GLY A 81 -1.11 -13.65 2.90
CA GLY A 81 -0.82 -13.60 1.46
C GLY A 81 -0.04 -14.83 0.98
N ILE A 82 -0.41 -15.41 -0.17
CA ILE A 82 0.36 -16.50 -0.81
C ILE A 82 0.45 -16.26 -2.32
N SER A 83 1.68 -16.29 -2.85
CA SER A 83 1.95 -16.01 -4.25
C SER A 83 1.19 -16.93 -5.22
N GLY A 84 0.58 -16.32 -6.26
CA GLY A 84 -0.14 -17.03 -7.31
C GLY A 84 -1.51 -17.59 -6.91
N HIS A 85 -1.95 -17.39 -5.66
CA HIS A 85 -3.26 -17.87 -5.21
C HIS A 85 -4.40 -17.08 -5.86
N LYS A 86 -5.51 -17.79 -6.07
CA LYS A 86 -6.79 -17.30 -6.62
C LYS A 86 -7.89 -17.46 -5.57
N SER A 87 -9.11 -17.05 -5.90
CA SER A 87 -10.26 -17.05 -4.97
C SER A 87 -10.60 -18.43 -4.39
N ASP A 88 -10.48 -19.51 -5.16
CA ASP A 88 -10.73 -20.89 -4.72
C ASP A 88 -9.73 -21.33 -3.64
N GLN A 89 -8.45 -21.02 -3.84
CA GLN A 89 -7.37 -21.34 -2.92
C GLN A 89 -7.42 -20.46 -1.66
N MET A 90 -7.84 -19.20 -1.79
CA MET A 90 -8.09 -18.33 -0.63
C MET A 90 -9.25 -18.84 0.22
N LEU A 91 -10.35 -19.28 -0.41
CA LEU A 91 -11.49 -19.89 0.28
C LEU A 91 -11.06 -21.16 1.02
N ALA A 92 -10.34 -22.06 0.36
CA ALA A 92 -9.89 -23.33 0.95
C ALA A 92 -9.01 -23.15 2.20
N ARG A 93 -8.21 -22.08 2.26
CA ARG A 93 -7.29 -21.80 3.38
C ARG A 93 -7.79 -20.76 4.37
N LEU A 94 -8.95 -20.14 4.12
CA LEU A 94 -9.49 -19.01 4.90
C LEU A 94 -9.49 -19.29 6.40
N LYS A 95 -9.99 -20.46 6.79
CA LYS A 95 -10.07 -20.86 8.20
C LYS A 95 -8.68 -20.91 8.84
N LYS A 96 -7.77 -21.68 8.26
CA LYS A 96 -6.42 -21.92 8.80
C LYS A 96 -5.59 -20.64 8.87
N ASP A 97 -5.61 -19.87 7.79
CA ASP A 97 -4.67 -18.75 7.61
C ASP A 97 -5.19 -17.43 8.20
N ALA A 98 -6.52 -17.29 8.39
CA ALA A 98 -7.13 -16.10 8.97
C ALA A 98 -8.04 -16.42 10.16
N LEU A 99 -9.16 -17.12 9.96
CA LEU A 99 -10.24 -17.15 10.96
C LEU A 99 -9.84 -17.83 12.29
N ASP A 100 -8.98 -18.85 12.26
CA ASP A 100 -8.47 -19.52 13.46
C ASP A 100 -7.60 -18.59 14.34
N LYS A 101 -7.14 -17.47 13.78
CA LYS A 101 -6.41 -16.42 14.52
C LYS A 101 -7.35 -15.41 15.18
N LYS A 102 -8.67 -15.55 14.94
CA LYS A 102 -9.75 -14.70 15.44
C LYS A 102 -9.52 -13.21 15.18
N PRO A 103 -9.36 -12.80 13.91
CA PRO A 103 -9.19 -11.39 13.58
C PRO A 103 -10.50 -10.62 13.75
N ASP A 104 -10.42 -9.39 14.24
CA ASP A 104 -11.55 -8.47 14.28
C ASP A 104 -11.90 -7.97 12.87
N TRP A 105 -10.85 -7.72 12.08
CA TRP A 105 -10.93 -7.21 10.72
C TRP A 105 -10.14 -8.08 9.76
N MET A 106 -10.57 -8.15 8.51
CA MET A 106 -9.82 -8.74 7.41
C MET A 106 -9.88 -7.83 6.18
N THR A 107 -8.74 -7.57 5.55
CA THR A 107 -8.71 -7.04 4.18
C THR A 107 -8.71 -8.21 3.21
N LEU A 108 -9.56 -8.18 2.17
CA LEU A 108 -9.61 -9.19 1.12
C LEU A 108 -9.14 -8.60 -0.22
N SER A 109 -7.94 -8.98 -0.66
CA SER A 109 -7.37 -8.61 -1.96
C SER A 109 -7.28 -9.86 -2.85
N CYS A 110 -8.17 -9.98 -3.83
CA CYS A 110 -8.24 -11.13 -4.74
C CYS A 110 -8.81 -10.72 -6.09
N GLY A 111 -8.37 -11.34 -7.18
CA GLY A 111 -8.94 -11.15 -8.52
C GLY A 111 -7.90 -11.01 -9.62
N VAL A 112 -6.69 -10.52 -9.29
CA VAL A 112 -5.58 -10.40 -10.25
C VAL A 112 -5.27 -11.75 -10.87
N ASN A 113 -4.96 -12.77 -10.06
CA ASN A 113 -4.61 -14.11 -10.58
C ASN A 113 -5.81 -14.87 -11.15
N ASP A 114 -7.02 -14.59 -10.67
CA ASP A 114 -8.26 -15.15 -11.21
C ASP A 114 -8.44 -14.77 -12.69
N VAL A 115 -7.97 -13.58 -13.09
CA VAL A 115 -8.01 -13.10 -14.48
C VAL A 115 -6.69 -13.32 -15.23
N TRP A 116 -5.55 -12.94 -14.62
CA TRP A 116 -4.24 -12.91 -15.27
C TRP A 116 -3.75 -14.29 -15.72
N HIS A 117 -4.14 -15.35 -15.01
CA HIS A 117 -3.79 -16.73 -15.37
C HIS A 117 -4.63 -17.31 -16.52
N GLY A 118 -5.57 -16.54 -17.09
CA GLY A 118 -6.35 -16.94 -18.27
C GLY A 118 -7.11 -18.26 -18.04
N ALA A 119 -6.84 -19.27 -18.87
CA ALA A 119 -7.47 -20.59 -18.74
C ALA A 119 -7.17 -21.31 -17.41
N ARG A 120 -6.10 -20.93 -16.69
CA ARG A 120 -5.78 -21.42 -15.34
C ARG A 120 -6.30 -20.49 -14.23
N GLY A 121 -7.01 -19.43 -14.62
CA GLY A 121 -7.70 -18.49 -13.74
C GLY A 121 -8.99 -19.07 -13.16
N ILE A 122 -9.82 -18.23 -12.57
CA ILE A 122 -11.15 -18.60 -12.07
C ILE A 122 -12.20 -17.81 -12.86
N PRO A 123 -13.12 -18.47 -13.58
CA PRO A 123 -14.20 -17.80 -14.28
C PRO A 123 -15.08 -16.97 -13.33
N LEU A 124 -15.67 -15.89 -13.86
CA LEU A 124 -16.38 -14.89 -13.06
C LEU A 124 -17.46 -15.49 -12.17
N ASP A 125 -18.25 -16.45 -12.66
CA ASP A 125 -19.33 -17.04 -11.87
C ASP A 125 -18.80 -17.84 -10.67
N GLN A 126 -17.71 -18.58 -10.86
CA GLN A 126 -17.04 -19.29 -9.75
C GLN A 126 -16.37 -18.31 -8.79
N TYR A 127 -15.77 -17.24 -9.31
CA TYR A 127 -15.18 -16.17 -8.49
C TYR A 127 -16.24 -15.54 -7.58
N LYS A 128 -17.42 -15.22 -8.13
CA LYS A 128 -18.56 -14.68 -7.37
C LYS A 128 -18.95 -15.60 -6.21
N GLN A 129 -19.06 -16.90 -6.47
CA GLN A 129 -19.36 -17.89 -5.44
C GLN A 129 -18.27 -17.93 -4.36
N ASN A 130 -17.00 -17.96 -4.78
CA ASN A 130 -15.87 -18.06 -3.86
C ASN A 130 -15.78 -16.85 -2.93
N ILE A 131 -15.83 -15.64 -3.48
CA ILE A 131 -15.72 -14.40 -2.69
C ILE A 131 -16.95 -14.23 -1.77
N THR A 132 -18.16 -14.56 -2.25
CA THR A 132 -19.36 -14.53 -1.40
C THR A 132 -19.20 -15.48 -0.22
N ALA A 133 -18.75 -16.72 -0.46
CA ALA A 133 -18.52 -17.69 0.61
C ALA A 133 -17.44 -17.23 1.60
N ILE A 134 -16.38 -16.55 1.14
CA ILE A 134 -15.38 -15.96 2.04
C ILE A 134 -16.02 -14.94 2.98
N LEU A 135 -16.82 -14.02 2.45
CA LEU A 135 -17.49 -12.99 3.26
C LEU A 135 -18.50 -13.61 4.23
N ASP A 136 -19.27 -14.61 3.80
CA ASP A 136 -20.26 -15.29 4.65
C ASP A 136 -19.58 -16.06 5.81
N GLN A 137 -18.43 -16.70 5.55
CA GLN A 137 -17.63 -17.35 6.61
C GLN A 137 -17.03 -16.33 7.58
N CYS A 138 -16.57 -15.18 7.10
CA CYS A 138 -16.08 -14.10 7.96
C CYS A 138 -17.19 -13.54 8.85
N ALA A 139 -18.38 -13.29 8.28
CA ALA A 139 -19.53 -12.82 9.03
C ALA A 139 -19.94 -13.82 10.12
N THR A 140 -19.97 -15.12 9.80
CA THR A 140 -20.24 -16.21 10.76
C THR A 140 -19.21 -16.24 11.89
N ALA A 141 -17.94 -15.95 11.59
CA ALA A 141 -16.87 -15.89 12.57
C ALA A 141 -16.80 -14.56 13.36
N GLY A 142 -17.64 -13.57 13.02
CA GLY A 142 -17.61 -12.23 13.62
C GLY A 142 -16.48 -11.34 13.12
N THR A 143 -15.79 -11.72 12.04
CA THR A 143 -14.73 -10.93 11.40
C THR A 143 -15.33 -9.96 10.38
N LYS A 144 -15.07 -8.65 10.55
CA LYS A 144 -15.48 -7.62 9.59
C LYS A 144 -14.52 -7.59 8.40
N VAL A 145 -15.04 -7.36 7.19
CA VAL A 145 -14.22 -7.40 5.97
C VAL A 145 -14.15 -6.03 5.31
N VAL A 146 -12.94 -5.60 4.94
CA VAL A 146 -12.71 -4.54 3.96
C VAL A 146 -12.43 -5.20 2.61
N VAL A 147 -13.30 -4.93 1.64
CA VAL A 147 -13.15 -5.46 0.28
C VAL A 147 -12.22 -4.54 -0.50
N LEU A 148 -11.22 -5.11 -1.17
CA LEU A 148 -10.34 -4.36 -2.07
C LEU A 148 -10.69 -4.74 -3.51
N THR A 149 -10.92 -3.77 -4.40
CA THR A 149 -10.92 -4.09 -5.83
C THR A 149 -9.52 -4.59 -6.23
N ALA A 150 -9.46 -5.55 -7.15
CA ALA A 150 -8.20 -6.01 -7.71
C ALA A 150 -7.52 -4.85 -8.44
N THR A 151 -6.21 -4.70 -8.25
CA THR A 151 -5.39 -3.68 -8.94
C THR A 151 -5.26 -4.00 -10.43
N VAL A 152 -4.70 -3.07 -11.20
CA VAL A 152 -4.49 -3.23 -12.65
C VAL A 152 -3.61 -4.44 -12.98
N ILE A 153 -3.86 -5.04 -14.16
CA ILE A 153 -3.02 -6.04 -14.82
C ILE A 153 -2.43 -5.36 -16.07
N SER A 154 -1.23 -4.80 -15.92
CA SER A 154 -0.61 -3.76 -16.75
C SER A 154 -1.08 -2.34 -16.38
N GLU A 155 -0.14 -1.39 -16.39
CA GLU A 155 -0.45 0.04 -16.31
C GLU A 155 -1.02 0.60 -17.63
N GLU A 156 -0.97 -0.17 -18.72
CA GLU A 156 -1.72 0.13 -19.95
C GLU A 156 -3.20 -0.17 -19.71
N LEU A 157 -3.99 0.88 -19.43
CA LEU A 157 -5.36 0.74 -18.94
C LEU A 157 -6.31 0.04 -19.93
N ASP A 158 -6.01 0.12 -21.23
CA ASP A 158 -6.76 -0.53 -22.30
C ASP A 158 -6.31 -1.96 -22.61
N ALA A 159 -5.31 -2.47 -21.86
CA ALA A 159 -4.84 -3.84 -22.00
C ALA A 159 -5.99 -4.86 -21.81
N GLU A 160 -5.92 -5.94 -22.57
CA GLU A 160 -6.99 -6.95 -22.62
C GLU A 160 -7.32 -7.55 -21.24
N ASN A 161 -6.31 -7.75 -20.39
CA ASN A 161 -6.54 -8.26 -19.04
C ASN A 161 -7.25 -7.25 -18.13
N ASN A 162 -7.00 -5.95 -18.28
CA ASN A 162 -7.75 -4.91 -17.55
C ASN A 162 -9.23 -4.90 -17.96
N LYS A 163 -9.52 -5.06 -19.25
CA LYS A 163 -10.91 -5.21 -19.75
C LYS A 163 -11.59 -6.45 -19.16
N LYS A 164 -10.89 -7.58 -19.10
CA LYS A 164 -11.39 -8.83 -18.49
C LYS A 164 -11.58 -8.72 -16.97
N LEU A 165 -10.79 -7.88 -16.30
CA LEU A 165 -10.86 -7.64 -14.85
C LEU A 165 -12.05 -6.76 -14.46
N ALA A 166 -12.50 -5.86 -15.34
CA ALA A 166 -13.61 -4.93 -15.08
C ALA A 166 -14.85 -5.58 -14.44
N PRO A 167 -15.43 -6.68 -14.97
CA PRO A 167 -16.61 -7.31 -14.35
C PRO A 167 -16.35 -7.94 -12.98
N TYR A 168 -15.11 -8.36 -12.67
CA TYR A 168 -14.74 -8.86 -11.34
C TYR A 168 -14.74 -7.70 -10.33
N ASN A 169 -14.14 -6.58 -10.71
CA ASN A 169 -14.11 -5.37 -9.89
C ASN A 169 -15.51 -4.76 -9.71
N GLU A 170 -16.35 -4.77 -10.75
CA GLU A 170 -17.76 -4.37 -10.62
C GLU A 170 -18.50 -5.24 -9.61
N PHE A 171 -18.33 -6.55 -9.67
CA PHE A 171 -18.90 -7.46 -8.68
C PHE A 171 -18.42 -7.15 -7.25
N LEU A 172 -17.11 -6.94 -7.05
CA LEU A 172 -16.59 -6.59 -5.72
C LEU A 172 -17.21 -5.29 -5.17
N ARG A 173 -17.36 -4.26 -6.01
CA ARG A 173 -18.03 -3.01 -5.62
C ARG A 173 -19.49 -3.25 -5.23
N ASN A 174 -20.20 -4.05 -6.02
CA ASN A 174 -21.60 -4.37 -5.77
C ASN A 174 -21.77 -5.19 -4.49
N LEU A 175 -20.96 -6.22 -4.30
CA LEU A 175 -20.99 -7.07 -3.10
C LEU A 175 -20.65 -6.27 -1.84
N ALA A 176 -19.63 -5.41 -1.88
CA ALA A 176 -19.29 -4.56 -0.74
C ALA A 176 -20.47 -3.65 -0.35
N ARG A 177 -21.15 -3.04 -1.34
CA ARG A 177 -22.34 -2.23 -1.12
C ARG A 177 -23.50 -3.04 -0.54
N GLU A 178 -23.80 -4.21 -1.10
CA GLU A 178 -24.87 -5.12 -0.64
C GLU A 178 -24.63 -5.58 0.80
N ARG A 179 -23.39 -5.90 1.15
CA ARG A 179 -22.98 -6.35 2.48
C ARG A 179 -22.69 -5.20 3.45
N LYS A 180 -22.80 -3.94 3.00
CA LYS A 180 -22.39 -2.74 3.77
C LYS A 180 -20.96 -2.86 4.32
N ALA A 181 -20.09 -3.55 3.58
CA ALA A 181 -18.68 -3.70 3.91
C ALA A 181 -17.90 -2.48 3.40
N PRO A 182 -16.91 -1.96 4.15
CA PRO A 182 -16.03 -0.94 3.62
C PRO A 182 -15.31 -1.42 2.36
N LEU A 183 -15.14 -0.51 1.40
CA LEU A 183 -14.52 -0.78 0.11
C LEU A 183 -13.29 0.11 -0.05
N ALA A 184 -12.15 -0.49 -0.39
CA ALA A 184 -11.01 0.21 -0.96
C ALA A 184 -11.02 0.00 -2.49
N ASP A 185 -11.46 1.00 -3.26
CA ASP A 185 -11.47 0.91 -4.72
C ASP A 185 -10.08 1.19 -5.33
N LEU A 186 -9.18 0.25 -5.11
CA LEU A 186 -7.79 0.34 -5.54
C LEU A 186 -7.67 0.43 -7.07
N TYR A 187 -8.49 -0.28 -7.85
CA TYR A 187 -8.45 -0.15 -9.31
C TYR A 187 -8.71 1.29 -9.75
N GLY A 188 -9.76 1.94 -9.23
CA GLY A 188 -10.06 3.33 -9.57
C GLY A 188 -8.96 4.30 -9.15
N MET A 189 -8.30 4.03 -8.02
CA MET A 189 -7.14 4.81 -7.57
C MET A 189 -5.94 4.66 -8.51
N PHE A 190 -5.63 3.43 -8.94
CA PHE A 190 -4.56 3.16 -9.90
C PHE A 190 -4.85 3.80 -11.24
N GLU A 191 -6.07 3.64 -11.76
CA GLU A 191 -6.52 4.27 -13.00
C GLU A 191 -6.35 5.79 -12.97
N SER A 192 -6.76 6.42 -11.87
CA SER A 192 -6.62 7.87 -11.67
C SER A 192 -5.16 8.30 -11.63
N ALA A 193 -4.31 7.56 -10.90
CA ALA A 193 -2.89 7.88 -10.77
C ALA A 193 -2.13 7.73 -12.10
N ILE A 194 -2.41 6.66 -12.86
CA ILE A 194 -1.81 6.42 -14.18
C ILE A 194 -2.20 7.51 -15.17
N LYS A 195 -3.48 7.93 -15.19
CA LYS A 195 -3.94 9.03 -16.05
C LYS A 195 -3.32 10.38 -15.69
N ALA A 196 -3.10 10.64 -14.40
CA ALA A 196 -2.49 11.89 -13.94
C ALA A 196 -0.99 11.99 -14.30
N HIS A 197 -0.32 10.85 -14.44
CA HIS A 197 1.10 10.78 -14.69
C HIS A 197 1.45 9.69 -15.72
N PRO A 198 1.05 9.86 -16.99
CA PRO A 198 1.24 8.85 -18.02
C PRO A 198 2.72 8.46 -18.16
N ASN A 199 2.97 7.18 -18.40
CA ASN A 199 4.30 6.62 -18.48
C ASN A 199 5.13 7.27 -19.59
N THR A 200 6.08 8.14 -19.20
CA THR A 200 6.99 8.82 -20.14
C THR A 200 8.23 7.99 -20.48
N THR A 201 8.41 6.83 -19.84
CA THR A 201 9.63 6.01 -19.99
C THR A 201 9.57 5.01 -21.15
N GLY A 202 8.42 4.87 -21.80
CA GLY A 202 8.20 3.95 -22.93
C GLY A 202 8.29 2.46 -22.59
N LYS A 203 8.39 2.10 -21.30
CA LYS A 203 8.44 0.71 -20.82
C LYS A 203 7.24 0.43 -19.92
N PRO A 204 6.33 -0.50 -20.28
CA PRO A 204 5.17 -0.84 -19.46
C PRO A 204 5.55 -1.21 -18.01
N GLY A 205 4.76 -0.75 -17.04
CA GLY A 205 4.86 -1.18 -15.63
C GLY A 205 6.07 -0.64 -14.87
N ARG A 206 6.21 0.69 -14.76
CA ARG A 206 7.33 1.31 -14.01
C ARG A 206 6.97 2.48 -13.12
N GLN A 207 5.70 2.84 -13.00
CA GLN A 207 5.31 3.91 -12.09
C GLN A 207 4.80 3.38 -10.75
N LEU A 208 3.74 2.56 -10.81
CA LEU A 208 3.06 2.01 -9.64
C LEU A 208 3.39 0.53 -9.44
N THR A 209 3.79 -0.15 -10.50
CA THR A 209 4.12 -1.56 -10.57
C THR A 209 5.54 -1.75 -11.09
N SER A 210 6.08 -2.95 -10.88
CA SER A 210 7.43 -3.35 -11.30
C SER A 210 7.42 -4.25 -12.54
N ASP A 211 6.32 -4.96 -12.78
CA ASP A 211 6.10 -5.88 -13.91
C ASP A 211 4.70 -5.74 -14.53
N GLY A 212 3.98 -4.66 -14.20
CA GLY A 212 2.59 -4.45 -14.57
C GLY A 212 1.58 -5.01 -13.56
N VAL A 213 2.00 -5.84 -12.59
CA VAL A 213 1.11 -6.48 -11.61
C VAL A 213 1.57 -6.27 -10.18
N HIS A 214 2.85 -6.51 -9.87
CA HIS A 214 3.41 -6.41 -8.53
C HIS A 214 3.89 -5.00 -8.23
N MET A 215 3.65 -4.54 -7.00
CA MET A 215 3.85 -3.14 -6.62
C MET A 215 5.31 -2.69 -6.68
N ALA A 216 5.50 -1.50 -7.24
CA ALA A 216 6.62 -0.64 -6.94
C ALA A 216 6.27 0.23 -5.71
N PRO A 217 7.24 0.90 -5.06
CA PRO A 217 6.97 1.66 -3.84
C PRO A 217 5.82 2.68 -3.93
N PRO A 218 5.60 3.39 -5.06
CA PRO A 218 4.42 4.26 -5.20
C PRO A 218 3.09 3.51 -5.22
N GLY A 219 3.04 2.31 -5.83
CA GLY A 219 1.84 1.46 -5.83
C GLY A 219 1.53 0.91 -4.45
N ASP A 220 2.54 0.49 -3.69
CA ASP A 220 2.37 0.06 -2.30
C ASP A 220 1.78 1.19 -1.42
N GLN A 221 2.29 2.41 -1.58
CA GLN A 221 1.76 3.60 -0.89
C GLN A 221 0.31 3.89 -1.29
N LEU A 222 -0.02 3.78 -2.59
CA LEU A 222 -1.38 4.00 -3.09
C LEU A 222 -2.37 2.97 -2.55
N MET A 223 -1.99 1.69 -2.54
CA MET A 223 -2.78 0.62 -1.93
C MET A 223 -3.00 0.86 -0.44
N ALA A 224 -1.94 1.20 0.29
CA ALA A 224 -2.03 1.47 1.72
C ALA A 224 -2.95 2.66 2.03
N ARG A 225 -2.83 3.75 1.26
CA ARG A 225 -3.73 4.92 1.36
C ARG A 225 -5.19 4.52 1.15
N GLY A 226 -5.49 3.75 0.11
CA GLY A 226 -6.86 3.31 -0.18
C GLY A 226 -7.47 2.46 0.93
N VAL A 227 -6.69 1.55 1.52
CA VAL A 227 -7.15 0.73 2.65
C VAL A 227 -7.34 1.56 3.91
N LEU A 228 -6.43 2.49 4.22
CA LEU A 228 -6.58 3.40 5.35
C LEU A 228 -7.82 4.30 5.21
N GLN A 229 -8.10 4.79 3.99
CA GLN A 229 -9.35 5.50 3.69
C GLN A 229 -10.57 4.63 3.95
N ALA A 230 -10.55 3.36 3.52
CA ALA A 230 -11.63 2.42 3.80
C ALA A 230 -11.77 2.08 5.29
N PHE A 231 -10.71 2.20 6.08
CA PHE A 231 -10.75 2.17 7.55
C PHE A 231 -11.21 3.49 8.19
N GLY A 232 -11.60 4.50 7.41
CA GLY A 232 -12.15 5.75 7.92
C GLY A 232 -11.12 6.84 8.22
N LEU A 233 -9.85 6.69 7.81
CA LEU A 233 -8.86 7.75 8.00
C LEU A 233 -9.14 8.94 7.07
N GLY A 234 -9.32 10.12 7.65
CA GLY A 234 -9.46 11.39 6.96
C GLY A 234 -8.11 11.98 6.51
N ALA A 235 -8.16 13.09 5.75
CA ALA A 235 -7.00 13.67 5.10
C ALA A 235 -5.82 13.98 6.05
N ALA A 236 -6.08 14.50 7.25
CA ALA A 236 -5.04 14.80 8.23
C ALA A 236 -4.35 13.53 8.77
N GLN A 237 -5.13 12.47 9.02
CA GLN A 237 -4.61 11.18 9.49
C GLN A 237 -3.82 10.46 8.39
N LEU A 238 -4.27 10.55 7.14
CA LEU A 238 -3.52 10.03 5.98
C LEU A 238 -2.19 10.75 5.81
N LYS A 239 -2.16 12.08 5.92
CA LYS A 239 -0.91 12.85 5.87
C LYS A 239 0.07 12.42 6.97
N LYS A 240 -0.44 12.13 8.18
CA LYS A 240 0.36 11.61 9.29
C LYS A 240 0.93 10.21 8.99
N ALA A 241 0.11 9.33 8.43
CA ALA A 241 0.53 8.00 8.00
C ALA A 241 1.63 8.08 6.92
N GLU A 242 1.41 8.88 5.88
CA GLU A 242 2.35 9.08 4.77
C GLU A 242 3.68 9.65 5.24
N ALA A 243 3.65 10.62 6.18
CA ALA A 243 4.86 11.16 6.78
C ALA A 243 5.65 10.08 7.57
N ALA A 244 4.95 9.17 8.26
CA ALA A 244 5.60 8.08 8.99
C ALA A 244 6.25 7.06 8.05
N TRP A 245 5.67 6.82 6.87
CA TRP A 245 6.24 5.88 5.89
C TRP A 245 7.60 6.33 5.36
N GLN A 246 7.82 7.64 5.25
CA GLN A 246 9.02 8.21 4.64
C GLN A 246 10.33 7.78 5.32
N GLU A 247 10.25 7.49 6.61
CA GLU A 247 11.40 7.14 7.45
C GLU A 247 11.54 5.64 7.73
N ILE A 248 10.62 4.79 7.23
CA ILE A 248 10.67 3.35 7.50
C ILE A 248 11.96 2.76 6.91
N PRO A 249 12.87 2.17 7.73
CA PRO A 249 14.10 1.59 7.24
C PRO A 249 13.82 0.46 6.24
N GLY A 250 14.44 0.55 5.07
CA GLY A 250 14.31 -0.45 4.01
C GLY A 250 13.02 -0.36 3.19
N ALA A 251 12.10 0.58 3.47
CA ALA A 251 10.87 0.72 2.69
C ALA A 251 11.11 1.18 1.24
N GLY A 252 12.23 1.88 0.99
CA GLY A 252 12.67 2.31 -0.33
C GLY A 252 13.72 1.40 -0.97
N SER A 253 13.90 0.17 -0.48
CA SER A 253 15.02 -0.70 -0.85
C SER A 253 15.15 -0.90 -2.37
N VAL A 254 16.39 -0.93 -2.85
CA VAL A 254 16.73 -1.20 -4.27
C VAL A 254 17.63 -2.42 -4.32
N ARG A 255 17.22 -3.44 -5.08
CA ARG A 255 18.08 -4.61 -5.37
C ARG A 255 18.93 -4.32 -6.61
N VAL A 256 20.21 -4.62 -6.50
CA VAL A 256 21.17 -4.53 -7.60
C VAL A 256 21.78 -5.90 -7.87
N ARG A 257 22.08 -6.17 -9.14
CA ARG A 257 22.70 -7.41 -9.59
C ARG A 257 23.84 -7.07 -10.53
N PHE A 258 24.98 -7.71 -10.30
CA PHE A 258 26.11 -7.72 -11.21
C PHE A 258 26.23 -9.10 -11.84
N ASP A 259 26.10 -9.18 -13.17
CA ASP A 259 26.35 -10.41 -13.92
C ASP A 259 27.86 -10.53 -14.18
N ALA A 260 28.46 -11.62 -13.71
CA ALA A 260 29.87 -11.90 -13.87
C ALA A 260 30.16 -12.88 -15.02
N GLY A 261 29.15 -13.21 -15.83
CA GLY A 261 29.23 -14.17 -16.93
C GLY A 261 29.12 -15.61 -16.47
N GLN A 262 28.95 -16.53 -17.43
CA GLN A 262 28.89 -17.98 -17.20
C GLN A 262 27.85 -18.41 -16.13
N GLY A 263 26.72 -17.70 -16.05
CA GLY A 263 25.67 -17.96 -15.07
C GLY A 263 26.01 -17.58 -13.63
N LYS A 264 27.09 -16.82 -13.41
CA LYS A 264 27.51 -16.33 -12.09
C LYS A 264 27.08 -14.89 -11.90
N SER A 265 26.50 -14.58 -10.74
CA SER A 265 26.08 -13.22 -10.43
C SER A 265 26.26 -12.87 -8.97
N PHE A 266 26.58 -11.61 -8.70
CA PHE A 266 26.60 -11.04 -7.36
C PHE A 266 25.38 -10.14 -7.17
N GLN A 267 24.86 -10.06 -5.96
CA GLN A 267 23.67 -9.27 -5.66
C GLN A 267 23.83 -8.56 -4.34
N ALA A 268 23.30 -7.34 -4.28
CA ALA A 268 23.19 -6.58 -3.04
C ALA A 268 21.87 -5.84 -2.99
N THR A 269 21.50 -5.40 -1.79
CA THR A 269 20.31 -4.56 -1.59
C THR A 269 20.71 -3.28 -0.87
N ALA A 270 20.44 -2.14 -1.48
CA ALA A 270 20.54 -0.84 -0.81
C ALA A 270 19.31 -0.69 0.09
N LYS A 271 19.49 -0.75 1.41
CA LYS A 271 18.41 -0.62 2.39
C LYS A 271 18.11 0.86 2.66
N LEU A 272 17.30 1.46 1.80
CA LEU A 272 16.93 2.88 1.87
C LEU A 272 15.56 3.05 2.53
N SER A 273 15.35 4.17 3.23
CA SER A 273 13.99 4.68 3.47
C SER A 273 13.38 5.22 2.16
N LEU A 274 12.07 5.51 2.14
CA LEU A 274 11.45 6.14 0.97
C LEU A 274 12.06 7.52 0.69
N ARG A 275 12.28 8.33 1.73
CA ARG A 275 12.93 9.65 1.60
C ARG A 275 14.33 9.53 1.00
N GLN A 276 15.14 8.60 1.49
CA GLN A 276 16.50 8.38 0.99
C GLN A 276 16.49 7.92 -0.48
N ARG A 277 15.55 7.02 -0.84
CA ARG A 277 15.35 6.59 -2.22
C ARG A 277 15.00 7.77 -3.13
N GLU A 278 14.07 8.62 -2.72
CA GLU A 278 13.67 9.82 -3.47
C GLU A 278 14.81 10.81 -3.63
N GLN A 279 15.57 11.07 -2.56
CA GLN A 279 16.76 11.93 -2.58
C GLN A 279 17.79 11.44 -3.62
N LEU A 280 18.13 10.15 -3.58
CA LEU A 280 19.08 9.58 -4.54
C LEU A 280 18.52 9.54 -5.97
N ALA A 281 17.23 9.24 -6.14
CA ALA A 281 16.58 9.26 -7.45
C ALA A 281 16.58 10.66 -8.07
N ALA A 282 16.26 11.70 -7.28
CA ALA A 282 16.27 13.08 -7.73
C ALA A 282 17.68 13.52 -8.15
N ARG A 283 18.70 13.12 -7.40
CA ARG A 283 20.10 13.35 -7.77
C ARG A 283 20.47 12.63 -9.07
N ALA A 284 20.15 11.34 -9.19
CA ALA A 284 20.41 10.55 -10.39
C ALA A 284 19.80 11.21 -11.64
N THR A 285 18.55 11.68 -11.54
CA THR A 285 17.85 12.38 -12.63
C THR A 285 18.56 13.67 -13.04
N LYS A 286 19.11 14.46 -12.10
CA LYS A 286 19.92 15.66 -12.42
C LYS A 286 21.19 15.31 -13.20
N GLU A 287 21.72 14.11 -13.02
CA GLU A 287 22.87 13.57 -13.75
C GLU A 287 22.46 12.81 -15.04
N GLY A 288 21.18 12.82 -15.43
CA GLY A 288 20.69 12.09 -16.61
C GLY A 288 20.68 10.57 -16.45
N LYS A 289 20.70 10.05 -15.22
CA LYS A 289 20.72 8.61 -14.91
C LYS A 289 19.48 8.19 -14.12
N SER A 290 19.15 6.91 -14.15
CA SER A 290 18.19 6.32 -13.20
C SER A 290 18.86 5.98 -11.88
N LEU A 291 18.07 5.90 -10.79
CA LEU A 291 18.56 5.41 -9.50
C LEU A 291 19.19 4.01 -9.62
N ASP A 292 18.53 3.10 -10.34
CA ASP A 292 19.03 1.75 -10.56
C ASP A 292 20.39 1.75 -11.25
N ALA A 293 20.61 2.63 -12.23
CA ALA A 293 21.88 2.75 -12.93
C ALA A 293 22.99 3.26 -12.00
N VAL A 294 22.70 4.28 -11.17
CA VAL A 294 23.65 4.81 -10.19
C VAL A 294 24.05 3.74 -9.18
N LEU A 295 23.08 3.03 -8.59
CA LEU A 295 23.34 2.00 -7.59
C LEU A 295 24.00 0.75 -8.19
N SER A 296 23.60 0.35 -9.40
CA SER A 296 24.22 -0.80 -10.08
C SER A 296 25.67 -0.50 -10.45
N ALA A 297 25.98 0.72 -10.89
CA ALA A 297 27.35 1.14 -11.15
C ALA A 297 28.18 1.15 -9.85
N ALA A 298 27.65 1.73 -8.77
CA ALA A 298 28.31 1.73 -7.47
C ALA A 298 28.63 0.32 -6.97
N TYR A 299 27.68 -0.63 -7.11
CA TYR A 299 27.91 -2.02 -6.74
C TYR A 299 28.90 -2.74 -7.66
N ALA A 300 28.81 -2.51 -8.97
CA ALA A 300 29.71 -3.11 -9.96
C ALA A 300 31.17 -2.77 -9.66
N GLU A 301 31.47 -1.55 -9.22
CA GLU A 301 32.84 -1.16 -8.86
C GLU A 301 33.37 -1.95 -7.65
N GLU A 302 32.53 -2.23 -6.65
CA GLU A 302 32.93 -3.07 -5.50
C GLU A 302 33.23 -4.52 -5.94
N VAL A 303 32.41 -5.07 -6.83
CA VAL A 303 32.61 -6.42 -7.38
C VAL A 303 33.87 -6.49 -8.24
N LYS A 304 34.11 -5.52 -9.12
CA LYS A 304 35.31 -5.45 -9.97
C LYS A 304 36.59 -5.21 -9.17
N ALA A 305 36.52 -4.45 -8.07
CA ALA A 305 37.67 -4.25 -7.20
C ALA A 305 38.11 -5.55 -6.51
N LEU A 306 37.15 -6.42 -6.21
CA LEU A 306 37.38 -7.75 -5.65
C LEU A 306 37.89 -8.74 -6.71
N ILE A 307 37.33 -8.69 -7.92
CA ILE A 307 37.55 -9.65 -9.00
C ILE A 307 38.31 -8.98 -10.14
N LYS A 308 39.63 -9.15 -10.13
CA LYS A 308 40.53 -8.62 -11.16
C LYS A 308 41.85 -9.41 -11.17
N PRO A 309 42.61 -9.39 -12.28
CA PRO A 309 43.96 -9.96 -12.31
C PRO A 309 44.83 -9.39 -11.19
N GLY A 310 45.44 -10.26 -10.37
CA GLY A 310 46.22 -9.85 -9.19
C GLY A 310 45.39 -9.24 -8.05
N GLY A 311 44.06 -9.36 -8.10
CA GLY A 311 43.13 -9.03 -7.03
C GLY A 311 43.01 -10.14 -5.99
N GLU A 312 42.02 -10.05 -5.10
CA GLU A 312 41.77 -11.11 -4.12
C GLU A 312 41.28 -12.40 -4.81
N PHE A 313 40.52 -12.26 -5.89
CA PHE A 313 40.13 -13.35 -6.76
C PHE A 313 40.45 -12.99 -8.21
N GLU A 314 41.15 -13.89 -8.91
CA GLU A 314 41.52 -13.72 -10.32
C GLU A 314 40.30 -13.66 -11.26
N ALA A 315 39.23 -14.38 -10.89
CA ALA A 315 37.98 -14.43 -11.65
C ALA A 315 36.79 -14.76 -10.74
N ALA A 316 35.56 -14.48 -11.23
CA ALA A 316 34.35 -14.80 -10.49
C ALA A 316 34.22 -16.30 -10.21
N ALA A 317 34.63 -17.16 -11.16
CA ALA A 317 34.63 -18.61 -10.99
C ALA A 317 35.35 -19.05 -9.69
N ALA A 318 36.52 -18.46 -9.41
CA ALA A 318 37.30 -18.77 -8.21
C ALA A 318 36.56 -18.49 -6.90
N VAL A 319 35.70 -17.45 -6.86
CA VAL A 319 34.85 -17.15 -5.69
C VAL A 319 33.84 -18.26 -5.43
N PHE A 320 33.18 -18.75 -6.49
CA PHE A 320 32.15 -19.77 -6.39
C PHE A 320 32.74 -21.16 -6.15
N GLU A 321 33.88 -21.47 -6.78
CA GLU A 321 34.59 -22.74 -6.63
C GLU A 321 35.18 -22.90 -5.22
N ALA A 322 35.67 -21.81 -4.62
CA ALA A 322 36.17 -21.81 -3.24
C ALA A 322 35.07 -22.01 -2.19
N LYS A 323 33.78 -22.11 -2.58
CA LYS A 323 32.61 -22.14 -1.68
C LYS A 323 32.55 -20.98 -0.68
N LYS A 324 33.27 -19.88 -0.95
CA LYS A 324 33.30 -18.66 -0.13
C LYS A 324 32.22 -17.65 -0.50
N ASN A 325 31.31 -18.00 -1.40
CA ASN A 325 30.31 -17.08 -1.93
C ASN A 325 29.52 -16.35 -0.81
N ASN A 326 29.15 -17.02 0.29
CA ASN A 326 28.40 -16.36 1.35
C ASN A 326 29.21 -15.26 2.07
N ASP A 327 30.48 -15.53 2.39
CA ASP A 327 31.38 -14.56 3.03
C ASP A 327 31.66 -13.38 2.07
N VAL A 328 31.96 -13.69 0.81
CA VAL A 328 32.20 -12.68 -0.22
C VAL A 328 30.97 -11.80 -0.45
N GLN A 329 29.77 -12.38 -0.52
CA GLN A 329 28.53 -11.61 -0.67
C GLN A 329 28.28 -10.71 0.55
N ALA A 330 28.54 -11.19 1.77
CA ALA A 330 28.42 -10.38 2.98
C ALA A 330 29.40 -9.20 2.99
N ARG A 331 30.66 -9.42 2.58
CA ARG A 331 31.67 -8.37 2.46
C ARG A 331 31.33 -7.36 1.36
N LEU A 332 30.86 -7.83 0.21
CA LEU A 332 30.37 -6.98 -0.88
C LEU A 332 29.16 -6.15 -0.45
N GLN A 333 28.21 -6.74 0.28
CA GLN A 333 27.07 -6.02 0.84
C GLN A 333 27.53 -4.93 1.82
N ALA A 334 28.46 -5.22 2.73
CA ALA A 334 28.98 -4.23 3.69
C ALA A 334 29.70 -3.06 3.00
N LYS A 335 30.52 -3.33 1.98
CA LYS A 335 31.15 -2.27 1.17
C LYS A 335 30.12 -1.47 0.39
N PHE A 336 29.12 -2.14 -0.17
CA PHE A 336 28.03 -1.47 -0.88
C PHE A 336 27.22 -0.56 0.05
N ASP A 337 26.94 -0.99 1.28
CA ASP A 337 26.26 -0.18 2.28
C ASP A 337 27.06 1.11 2.58
N GLN A 338 28.38 1.02 2.77
CA GLN A 338 29.25 2.19 2.94
C GLN A 338 29.22 3.13 1.73
N ARG A 339 29.18 2.56 0.52
CA ARG A 339 29.10 3.34 -0.73
C ARG A 339 27.75 4.05 -0.85
N VAL A 340 26.67 3.40 -0.48
CA VAL A 340 25.31 3.98 -0.44
C VAL A 340 25.24 5.11 0.59
N GLU A 341 25.81 4.94 1.78
CA GLU A 341 25.91 6.01 2.77
C GLU A 341 26.69 7.22 2.27
N ALA A 342 27.80 7.00 1.55
CA ALA A 342 28.56 8.09 0.95
C ALA A 342 27.74 8.82 -0.13
N LEU A 343 26.97 8.10 -0.95
CA LEU A 343 26.08 8.70 -1.94
C LEU A 343 24.97 9.55 -1.30
N LEU A 344 24.52 9.21 -0.09
CA LEU A 344 23.50 9.98 0.64
C LEU A 344 24.04 11.27 1.25
N LYS A 345 25.36 11.35 1.53
CA LYS A 345 26.01 12.53 2.13
C LYS A 345 26.44 13.59 1.10
N HIS A 346 26.60 13.19 -0.16
CA HIS A 346 27.10 14.02 -1.26
C HIS A 346 26.05 14.23 -2.35
#